data_AF-A0A7W6MAP7-F1
#
_entry.id   AF-A0A7W6MAP7-F1
#
_cell.length_a   1.000
_cell.length_b   1.000
_cell.length_c   1.000
_cell.angle_alpha   90.00
_cell.angle_beta   90.00
_cell.angle_gamma   90.00
#
_symmetry.space_group_name_H-M   'P 1'
#
loop_
_entity.id
_entity.type
_entity.pdbx_description
1 polymer ?
#
loop_
_entity_poly.entity_id
_entity_poly.type
_entity_poly.pdbx_seq_one_letter_code
_entity_poly.pdbx_strand_id
1 'polypeptide(L)'
;MKDAGAVDQPPNPVDPSNWAHKIRTVKDAHIIPSDGRSLIQGCGVYTSDHAYCHDAVLWRRRALMVPAENPTFDQSDNPVKGTYLWGGVLHGHFGHFLVESLGRIWGYEAEELKIDGVLFLEKRSDEHDESTAIAWHNDSAPVLTGFQEELFNQFGIKAPIGVVRTPVQVERLIIPGQAFGMGTMATGTPAFRKFVQSRIGNEIEADGPKKLYISRSAYGARRGGVIGENLLEKRLEQDGYTAFHPQKESLQTQIARYKAASDIVALDGSALHLAAMVAGPDQKIAMIKRRSSPISIGIEANLTSFIGRKPVVVDAIRRNWIRSDRKRVDRFSIAELDFAATGAALESAGMATAADWPELDEKTLKGLLEKLNSETRYSFRLEGTEAPKGLPDGIVAACHGIEVPQSHAVGPKWLVRKINNGRYEKEEIAGALFLVDEGDRVLECGAGIGIVGTSVAHNCKPAVMRSFEANPHLIEVVEATYRRNGVDDRISVTHGALMAGKNIPQKIDFNVSKRFAFSSLDAPQRELSETVSVPVHDFAKLKEDFRPTVLLMDIEGGELDFLREADLSGINVVVMEFHPEVYGQEGMEFCKAQIRKAGLEPVKGKSTETVWAAQRTTEKTTKNEGSKK
;
A
#
# COMPACT_ATOMS: atom_id res chain seq x y z
N MET A 1 19.67 -44.94 -10.45
CA MET A 1 18.62 -44.50 -11.40
C MET A 1 17.29 -45.13 -11.01
N LYS A 2 16.44 -44.40 -10.28
CA LYS A 2 14.99 -44.58 -10.16
C LYS A 2 14.47 -43.39 -9.33
N ASP A 3 13.42 -42.73 -9.81
CA ASP A 3 12.68 -41.57 -9.24
C ASP A 3 13.15 -40.12 -9.50
N ALA A 4 14.11 -39.86 -10.39
CA ALA A 4 14.39 -38.49 -10.84
C ALA A 4 13.35 -37.92 -11.84
N GLY A 5 12.28 -38.66 -12.19
CA GLY A 5 11.37 -38.31 -13.30
C GLY A 5 10.05 -37.62 -12.92
N ALA A 6 9.58 -37.74 -11.68
CA ALA A 6 8.25 -37.24 -11.28
C ALA A 6 8.26 -35.84 -10.64
N VAL A 7 9.45 -35.31 -10.36
CA VAL A 7 9.68 -34.34 -9.29
C VAL A 7 9.87 -32.89 -9.82
N ASP A 8 10.14 -32.75 -11.13
CA ASP A 8 10.21 -31.46 -11.84
C ASP A 8 8.86 -31.03 -12.47
N GLN A 9 7.81 -31.83 -12.31
CA GLN A 9 6.52 -31.56 -12.92
C GLN A 9 5.61 -30.71 -12.01
N PRO A 10 4.77 -29.82 -12.59
CA PRO A 10 3.78 -29.06 -11.83
C PRO A 10 2.87 -29.98 -10.99
N PRO A 11 2.34 -29.48 -9.86
CA PRO A 11 1.20 -30.12 -9.23
C PRO A 11 0.04 -30.18 -10.23
N ASN A 12 -0.55 -31.36 -10.37
CA ASN A 12 -1.65 -31.62 -11.27
C ASN A 12 -2.83 -32.26 -10.53
N PRO A 13 -3.84 -31.47 -10.12
CA PRO A 13 -4.93 -32.01 -9.35
C PRO A 13 -5.88 -32.95 -10.10
N VAL A 14 -5.81 -33.01 -11.44
CA VAL A 14 -6.65 -33.93 -12.24
C VAL A 14 -6.00 -35.29 -12.51
N ASP A 15 -4.70 -35.43 -12.27
CA ASP A 15 -3.96 -36.70 -12.40
C ASP A 15 -3.75 -37.33 -11.02
N PRO A 16 -4.46 -38.42 -10.66
CA PRO A 16 -4.35 -39.06 -9.34
C PRO A 16 -2.95 -39.61 -9.04
N SER A 17 -2.10 -39.83 -10.05
CA SER A 17 -0.73 -40.33 -9.86
C SER A 17 0.27 -39.22 -9.50
N ASN A 18 -0.10 -37.95 -9.73
CA ASN A 18 0.71 -36.77 -9.46
C ASN A 18 0.92 -36.56 -7.96
N TRP A 19 2.03 -35.90 -7.61
CA TRP A 19 2.40 -35.63 -6.22
C TRP A 19 1.41 -34.72 -5.48
N ALA A 20 0.56 -33.96 -6.17
CA ALA A 20 -0.54 -33.19 -5.57
C ALA A 20 -1.50 -34.03 -4.71
N HIS A 21 -1.60 -35.35 -4.95
CA HIS A 21 -2.48 -36.27 -4.22
C HIS A 21 -1.75 -37.10 -3.15
N LYS A 22 -0.44 -36.91 -2.99
CA LYS A 22 0.39 -37.73 -2.10
C LYS A 22 0.71 -36.99 -0.81
N ILE A 23 0.95 -37.75 0.26
CA ILE A 23 1.52 -37.26 1.50
C ILE A 23 2.82 -38.04 1.72
N ARG A 24 3.93 -37.33 1.92
CA ARG A 24 5.22 -37.93 2.26
C ARG A 24 5.61 -37.57 3.68
N THR A 25 6.14 -38.51 4.44
CA THR A 25 6.72 -38.25 5.76
C THR A 25 8.24 -38.29 5.66
N VAL A 26 8.90 -37.27 6.18
CA VAL A 26 10.36 -37.15 6.24
C VAL A 26 10.78 -37.10 7.71
N LYS A 27 11.67 -38.00 8.11
CA LYS A 27 12.30 -37.98 9.43
C LYS A 27 13.51 -37.04 9.39
N ASP A 28 13.74 -36.34 10.50
CA ASP A 28 14.90 -35.45 10.66
C ASP A 28 14.99 -34.44 9.50
N ALA A 29 13.86 -33.82 9.17
CA ALA A 29 13.76 -32.91 8.04
C ALA A 29 14.35 -31.55 8.40
N HIS A 30 15.09 -30.95 7.48
CA HIS A 30 15.60 -29.59 7.64
C HIS A 30 14.71 -28.61 6.89
N ILE A 31 14.34 -27.50 7.54
CA ILE A 31 13.57 -26.42 6.94
C ILE A 31 14.45 -25.19 6.87
N ILE A 32 14.71 -24.71 5.66
CA ILE A 32 15.56 -23.56 5.38
C ILE A 32 14.67 -22.38 4.92
N PRO A 33 14.60 -21.27 5.67
CA PRO A 33 13.87 -20.08 5.26
C PRO A 33 14.63 -19.28 4.19
N SER A 34 13.94 -18.32 3.56
CA SER A 34 14.53 -17.44 2.55
C SER A 34 15.19 -16.22 3.18
N ASP A 35 16.38 -15.88 2.72
CA ASP A 35 17.07 -14.59 2.97
C ASP A 35 16.67 -13.49 1.96
N GLY A 36 16.13 -13.88 0.81
CA GLY A 36 15.76 -13.00 -0.29
C GLY A 36 14.30 -12.55 -0.35
N ARG A 37 14.08 -11.39 -0.99
CA ARG A 37 12.75 -10.80 -1.28
C ARG A 37 12.28 -11.01 -2.72
N SER A 38 12.99 -11.83 -3.49
CA SER A 38 12.67 -12.16 -4.88
C SER A 38 11.38 -12.98 -4.99
N LEU A 39 10.82 -13.06 -6.21
CA LEU A 39 9.64 -13.89 -6.46
C LEU A 39 9.93 -15.39 -6.35
N ILE A 40 11.15 -15.79 -6.74
CA ILE A 40 11.68 -17.14 -6.59
C ILE A 40 12.67 -17.08 -5.43
N GLN A 41 12.53 -17.95 -4.45
CA GLN A 41 13.29 -17.95 -3.21
C GLN A 41 14.12 -19.23 -3.07
N GLY A 42 15.40 -19.07 -2.71
CA GLY A 42 16.28 -20.17 -2.34
C GLY A 42 15.95 -20.66 -0.93
N CYS A 43 14.95 -21.53 -0.81
CA CYS A 43 14.41 -21.98 0.47
C CYS A 43 13.65 -23.31 0.31
N GLY A 44 13.29 -23.94 1.42
CA GLY A 44 12.40 -25.08 1.44
C GLY A 44 12.82 -26.17 2.40
N VAL A 45 12.41 -27.39 2.07
CA VAL A 45 12.58 -28.55 2.93
C VAL A 45 13.66 -29.45 2.34
N TYR A 46 14.49 -30.02 3.20
CA TYR A 46 15.51 -30.99 2.86
C TYR A 46 15.35 -32.23 3.75
N THR A 47 15.74 -33.38 3.22
CA THR A 47 15.85 -34.64 3.98
C THR A 47 17.08 -34.61 4.91
N SER A 48 17.22 -35.61 5.76
CA SER A 48 18.35 -35.76 6.69
C SER A 48 19.70 -35.98 6.00
N ASP A 49 19.71 -36.45 4.74
CA ASP A 49 20.89 -36.50 3.87
C ASP A 49 21.03 -35.23 3.01
N HIS A 50 20.34 -34.15 3.37
CA HIS A 50 20.37 -32.83 2.74
C HIS A 50 19.89 -32.80 1.27
N ALA A 51 19.10 -33.78 0.82
CA ALA A 51 18.48 -33.75 -0.49
C ALA A 51 17.23 -32.86 -0.50
N TYR A 52 17.05 -32.05 -1.55
CA TYR A 52 15.91 -31.12 -1.64
C TYR A 52 14.57 -31.83 -1.86
N CYS A 53 13.58 -31.48 -1.05
CA CYS A 53 12.22 -31.99 -1.13
C CYS A 53 11.38 -31.15 -2.11
N HIS A 54 11.47 -31.44 -3.41
CA HIS A 54 10.72 -30.66 -4.42
C HIS A 54 9.19 -30.75 -4.26
N ASP A 55 8.65 -31.82 -3.69
CA ASP A 55 7.23 -31.96 -3.37
C ASP A 55 6.77 -31.01 -2.24
N ALA A 56 7.70 -30.36 -1.54
CA ALA A 56 7.42 -29.29 -0.57
C ALA A 56 7.31 -27.89 -1.22
N VAL A 57 7.67 -27.74 -2.50
CA VAL A 57 7.74 -26.44 -3.21
C VAL A 57 6.37 -25.81 -3.40
N LEU A 58 6.26 -24.50 -3.17
CA LEU A 58 5.13 -23.71 -3.66
C LEU A 58 5.24 -23.49 -5.18
N TRP A 59 4.27 -23.99 -5.93
CA TRP A 59 4.16 -23.79 -7.38
C TRP A 59 3.13 -22.71 -7.72
N ARG A 60 3.51 -21.83 -8.66
CA ARG A 60 2.63 -20.84 -9.29
C ARG A 60 3.05 -20.62 -10.75
N ARG A 61 2.52 -21.42 -11.67
CA ARG A 61 2.98 -21.55 -13.08
C ARG A 61 4.43 -22.04 -13.26
N ARG A 62 5.30 -21.75 -12.29
CA ARG A 62 6.67 -22.20 -12.10
C ARG A 62 6.89 -22.45 -10.61
N ALA A 63 7.94 -23.19 -10.26
CA ALA A 63 8.42 -23.28 -8.89
C ALA A 63 8.76 -21.87 -8.36
N LEU A 64 8.22 -21.50 -7.19
CA LEU A 64 8.58 -20.27 -6.49
C LEU A 64 9.59 -20.51 -5.36
N MET A 65 9.83 -21.77 -5.02
CA MET A 65 10.89 -22.19 -4.12
C MET A 65 11.86 -23.05 -4.91
N VAL A 66 13.15 -22.78 -4.74
CA VAL A 66 14.26 -23.51 -5.36
C VAL A 66 15.26 -23.88 -4.26
N PRO A 67 16.15 -24.86 -4.50
CA PRO A 67 17.26 -25.10 -3.59
C PRO A 67 18.03 -23.80 -3.30
N ALA A 68 18.39 -23.58 -2.05
CA ALA A 68 19.29 -22.50 -1.67
C ALA A 68 20.67 -22.79 -2.27
N GLU A 69 21.38 -21.76 -2.75
CA GLU A 69 22.69 -21.95 -3.38
C GLU A 69 23.72 -22.49 -2.38
N ASN A 70 23.68 -22.01 -1.13
CA ASN A 70 24.53 -22.45 -0.04
C ASN A 70 23.68 -22.64 1.23
N PRO A 71 22.92 -23.76 1.36
CA PRO A 71 22.06 -23.97 2.51
C PRO A 71 22.90 -24.17 3.77
N THR A 72 22.67 -23.34 4.78
CA THR A 72 23.18 -23.57 6.14
C THR A 72 22.17 -24.41 6.90
N PHE A 73 22.57 -25.60 7.32
CA PHE A 73 21.74 -26.48 8.13
C PHE A 73 21.93 -26.18 9.62
N ASP A 74 20.85 -26.30 10.39
CA ASP A 74 20.92 -26.23 11.84
C ASP A 74 21.90 -27.29 12.36
N GLN A 75 22.94 -26.83 13.09
CA GLN A 75 23.93 -27.70 13.72
C GLN A 75 23.66 -27.88 15.22
N SER A 76 22.53 -27.39 15.72
CA SER A 76 22.17 -27.59 17.13
C SER A 76 21.89 -29.06 17.42
N ASP A 77 22.37 -29.56 18.55
CA ASP A 77 22.10 -30.93 19.02
C ASP A 77 20.63 -31.15 19.46
N ASN A 78 19.76 -30.15 19.28
CA ASN A 78 18.40 -30.11 19.81
C ASN A 78 17.37 -29.91 18.68
N PRO A 79 17.08 -30.93 17.86
CA PRO A 79 16.03 -30.84 16.86
C PRO A 79 14.67 -30.63 17.51
N VAL A 80 13.78 -29.92 16.81
CA VAL A 80 12.40 -29.69 17.24
C VAL A 80 11.67 -31.03 17.26
N LYS A 81 11.37 -31.51 18.47
CA LYS A 81 10.77 -32.83 18.72
C LYS A 81 9.29 -32.87 18.35
N GLY A 82 8.83 -34.03 17.91
CA GLY A 82 7.42 -34.27 17.56
C GLY A 82 7.14 -34.28 16.06
N THR A 83 5.86 -34.16 15.71
CA THR A 83 5.35 -34.29 14.34
C THR A 83 4.74 -33.00 13.84
N TYR A 84 5.28 -32.49 12.75
CA TYR A 84 4.85 -31.22 12.17
C TYR A 84 4.26 -31.41 10.77
N LEU A 85 3.27 -30.60 10.43
CA LEU A 85 2.70 -30.52 9.09
C LEU A 85 3.37 -29.39 8.31
N TRP A 86 3.79 -29.65 7.08
CA TRP A 86 4.29 -28.63 6.17
C TRP A 86 3.14 -27.84 5.53
N GLY A 87 3.02 -26.57 5.90
CA GLY A 87 2.03 -25.64 5.36
C GLY A 87 2.46 -24.94 4.07
N GLY A 88 3.76 -24.92 3.76
CA GLY A 88 4.29 -24.19 2.61
C GLY A 88 4.61 -22.74 2.95
N VAL A 89 4.12 -21.78 2.15
CA VAL A 89 4.38 -20.35 2.34
C VAL A 89 3.14 -19.66 2.88
N LEU A 90 3.30 -18.86 3.94
CA LEU A 90 2.24 -18.07 4.53
C LEU A 90 2.12 -16.71 3.81
N HIS A 91 1.06 -16.54 3.03
CA HIS A 91 0.74 -15.28 2.35
C HIS A 91 -0.17 -14.38 3.18
N GLY A 92 0.24 -13.13 3.42
CA GLY A 92 -0.60 -12.13 4.13
C GLY A 92 -1.75 -11.51 3.33
N HIS A 93 -1.84 -11.76 2.01
CA HIS A 93 -2.95 -11.26 1.19
C HIS A 93 -4.07 -12.30 1.10
N PHE A 94 -5.29 -11.93 1.51
CA PHE A 94 -6.49 -12.80 1.56
C PHE A 94 -6.62 -13.81 0.42
N GLY A 95 -6.68 -13.36 -0.84
CA GLY A 95 -6.84 -14.27 -1.98
C GLY A 95 -5.65 -15.20 -2.20
N HIS A 96 -4.43 -14.76 -1.87
CA HIS A 96 -3.24 -15.60 -1.97
C HIS A 96 -3.16 -16.60 -0.81
N PHE A 97 -3.63 -16.21 0.38
CA PHE A 97 -3.78 -17.14 1.48
C PHE A 97 -4.71 -18.30 1.12
N LEU A 98 -5.90 -18.00 0.61
CA LEU A 98 -6.89 -19.01 0.22
C LEU A 98 -6.36 -20.01 -0.82
N VAL A 99 -5.64 -19.53 -1.83
CA VAL A 99 -5.24 -20.36 -2.98
C VAL A 99 -3.80 -20.86 -2.95
N GLU A 100 -2.91 -20.30 -2.14
CA GLU A 100 -1.50 -20.72 -2.05
C GLU A 100 -1.11 -21.21 -0.66
N SER A 101 -1.57 -20.57 0.42
CA SER A 101 -1.23 -21.02 1.79
C SER A 101 -2.04 -22.25 2.21
N LEU A 102 -3.33 -22.31 1.85
CA LEU A 102 -4.20 -23.40 2.28
C LEU A 102 -4.01 -24.68 1.47
N GLY A 103 -3.27 -24.65 0.34
CA GLY A 103 -3.24 -25.76 -0.62
C GLY A 103 -2.68 -27.10 -0.11
N ARG A 104 -2.10 -27.12 1.09
CA ARG A 104 -1.49 -28.32 1.72
C ARG A 104 -2.19 -28.76 3.01
N ILE A 105 -3.10 -27.96 3.56
CA ILE A 105 -3.69 -28.21 4.89
C ILE A 105 -4.57 -29.46 4.95
N TRP A 106 -5.01 -29.97 3.79
CA TRP A 106 -5.77 -31.22 3.70
C TRP A 106 -5.05 -32.42 4.32
N GLY A 107 -3.71 -32.38 4.42
CA GLY A 107 -2.93 -33.40 5.11
C GLY A 107 -3.14 -33.43 6.63
N TYR A 108 -3.85 -32.46 7.20
CA TYR A 108 -4.25 -32.47 8.61
C TYR A 108 -5.28 -33.58 8.92
N GLU A 109 -5.98 -34.08 7.89
CA GLU A 109 -6.88 -35.25 7.99
C GLU A 109 -6.17 -36.60 7.84
N ALA A 110 -4.84 -36.64 7.77
CA ALA A 110 -4.12 -37.91 7.77
C ALA A 110 -4.36 -38.64 9.11
N GLU A 111 -5.34 -39.54 9.11
CA GLU A 111 -5.75 -40.31 10.29
C GLU A 111 -4.54 -41.09 10.85
N GLU A 112 -4.52 -41.23 12.18
CA GLU A 112 -3.51 -41.88 13.03
C GLU A 112 -2.42 -41.01 13.66
N LEU A 113 -2.12 -39.79 13.19
CA LEU A 113 -0.99 -39.01 13.74
C LEU A 113 -1.42 -37.72 14.45
N LYS A 114 -1.03 -37.60 15.73
CA LYS A 114 -1.05 -36.30 16.44
C LYS A 114 -0.06 -35.35 15.74
N ILE A 115 -0.57 -34.20 15.29
CA ILE A 115 0.24 -33.10 14.72
C ILE A 115 0.50 -32.09 15.85
N ASP A 116 1.77 -31.90 16.19
CA ASP A 116 2.22 -30.98 17.25
C ASP A 116 2.32 -29.52 16.77
N GLY A 117 2.32 -29.28 15.45
CA GLY A 117 2.24 -27.94 14.87
C GLY A 117 2.19 -27.93 13.34
N VAL A 118 1.78 -26.81 12.74
CA VAL A 118 1.85 -26.56 11.30
C VAL A 118 2.88 -25.48 11.03
N LEU A 119 3.89 -25.80 10.22
CA LEU A 119 5.02 -24.92 9.93
C LEU A 119 4.91 -24.28 8.56
N PHE A 120 5.15 -22.99 8.49
CA PHE A 120 5.19 -22.20 7.26
C PHE A 120 6.50 -21.42 7.13
N LEU A 121 6.83 -21.06 5.90
CA LEU A 121 7.77 -19.96 5.61
C LEU A 121 7.02 -18.66 5.41
N GLU A 122 7.62 -17.56 5.81
CA GLU A 122 7.11 -16.25 5.43
C GLU A 122 7.53 -15.87 4.02
N LYS A 123 6.59 -15.36 3.22
CA LYS A 123 6.89 -14.91 1.85
C LYS A 123 7.92 -13.79 1.79
N ARG A 124 7.97 -12.95 2.82
CA ARG A 124 8.88 -11.81 2.92
C ARG A 124 9.43 -11.79 4.33
N SER A 125 10.67 -12.20 4.50
CA SER A 125 11.40 -11.89 5.73
C SER A 125 11.58 -10.37 5.78
N ASP A 126 10.92 -9.74 6.75
CA ASP A 126 11.43 -8.49 7.29
C ASP A 126 12.65 -8.81 8.17
N GLU A 127 13.44 -7.80 8.54
CA GLU A 127 14.49 -8.02 9.55
C GLU A 127 13.79 -8.51 10.81
N HIS A 128 14.00 -9.78 11.14
CA HIS A 128 13.44 -10.43 12.31
C HIS A 128 14.57 -10.72 13.30
N ASP A 129 14.22 -10.72 14.58
CA ASP A 129 15.11 -11.18 15.63
C ASP A 129 15.52 -12.65 15.35
N GLU A 130 16.81 -12.85 15.07
CA GLU A 130 17.40 -14.17 14.81
C GLU A 130 17.44 -15.06 16.06
N SER A 131 17.12 -14.52 17.25
CA SER A 131 17.08 -15.28 18.51
C SER A 131 15.98 -16.36 18.53
N THR A 132 14.95 -16.23 17.70
CA THR A 132 13.78 -17.12 17.69
C THR A 132 13.67 -17.90 16.38
N ALA A 133 14.04 -19.19 16.42
CA ALA A 133 14.07 -20.03 15.23
C ALA A 133 12.68 -20.29 14.60
N ILE A 134 11.66 -20.49 15.45
CA ILE A 134 10.25 -20.61 15.03
C ILE A 134 9.41 -19.62 15.82
N ALA A 135 8.75 -18.71 15.11
CA ALA A 135 7.79 -17.79 15.69
C ALA A 135 6.40 -18.45 15.74
N TRP A 136 6.00 -18.91 16.92
CA TRP A 136 4.69 -19.52 17.17
C TRP A 136 3.61 -18.45 17.36
N HIS A 137 2.49 -18.61 16.66
CA HIS A 137 1.34 -17.74 16.81
C HIS A 137 0.77 -17.78 18.24
N ASN A 138 0.59 -16.61 18.84
CA ASN A 138 -0.15 -16.41 20.08
C ASN A 138 -0.65 -14.95 20.16
N ASP A 139 -1.55 -14.66 21.08
CA ASP A 139 -2.17 -13.34 21.27
C ASP A 139 -1.16 -12.22 21.54
N SER A 140 -0.05 -12.53 22.23
CA SER A 140 0.97 -11.54 22.60
C SER A 140 1.98 -11.29 21.48
N ALA A 141 2.14 -12.23 20.53
CA ALA A 141 3.05 -12.14 19.41
C ALA A 141 2.43 -12.80 18.15
N PRO A 142 1.44 -12.15 17.51
CA PRO A 142 0.71 -12.78 16.41
C PRO A 142 1.55 -12.82 15.12
N VAL A 143 1.71 -14.02 14.55
CA VAL A 143 2.23 -14.21 13.17
C VAL A 143 1.12 -14.34 12.13
N LEU A 144 -0.12 -14.59 12.59
CA LEU A 144 -1.31 -14.61 11.74
C LEU A 144 -2.05 -13.28 11.85
N THR A 145 -2.66 -12.88 10.74
CA THR A 145 -3.72 -11.86 10.75
C THR A 145 -5.04 -12.49 11.15
N GLY A 146 -5.98 -11.69 11.69
CA GLY A 146 -7.24 -12.22 12.23
C GLY A 146 -8.06 -13.06 11.24
N PHE A 147 -8.04 -12.77 9.94
CA PHE A 147 -8.75 -13.62 8.96
C PHE A 147 -8.07 -14.98 8.71
N GLN A 148 -6.74 -15.05 8.87
CA GLN A 148 -5.99 -16.29 8.66
C GLN A 148 -6.22 -17.25 9.83
N GLU A 149 -6.14 -16.72 11.04
CA GLU A 149 -6.47 -17.44 12.27
C GLU A 149 -7.90 -17.99 12.21
N GLU A 150 -8.87 -17.12 11.90
CA GLU A 150 -10.27 -17.54 11.78
C GLU A 150 -10.47 -18.61 10.68
N LEU A 151 -9.81 -18.49 9.53
CA LEU A 151 -9.88 -19.54 8.50
C LEU A 151 -9.30 -20.88 9.00
N PHE A 152 -8.15 -20.89 9.69
CA PHE A 152 -7.61 -22.12 10.26
C PHE A 152 -8.56 -22.73 11.29
N ASN A 153 -9.20 -21.91 12.12
CA ASN A 153 -10.23 -22.35 13.06
C ASN A 153 -11.42 -22.98 12.34
N GLN A 154 -11.92 -22.37 11.26
CA GLN A 154 -12.99 -22.92 10.43
C GLN A 154 -12.60 -24.23 9.72
N PHE A 155 -11.31 -24.46 9.46
CA PHE A 155 -10.79 -25.74 8.96
C PHE A 155 -10.56 -26.77 10.08
N GLY A 156 -10.78 -26.42 11.35
CA GLY A 156 -10.58 -27.28 12.50
C GLY A 156 -9.09 -27.54 12.82
N ILE A 157 -8.20 -26.64 12.40
CA ILE A 157 -6.76 -26.76 12.66
C ILE A 157 -6.49 -26.31 14.10
N LYS A 158 -6.30 -27.29 15.00
CA LYS A 158 -6.08 -27.06 16.44
C LYS A 158 -4.60 -27.02 16.83
N ALA A 159 -3.73 -27.53 15.96
CA ALA A 159 -2.30 -27.52 16.21
C ALA A 159 -1.74 -26.08 16.12
N PRO A 160 -0.75 -25.72 16.95
CA PRO A 160 -0.06 -24.44 16.87
C PRO A 160 0.46 -24.14 15.46
N ILE A 161 0.32 -22.88 15.03
CA ILE A 161 0.85 -22.41 13.75
C ILE A 161 2.18 -21.70 13.99
N GLY A 162 3.23 -22.10 13.29
CA GLY A 162 4.59 -21.55 13.42
C GLY A 162 5.16 -21.05 12.11
N VAL A 163 5.92 -19.96 12.17
CA VAL A 163 6.71 -19.44 11.05
C VAL A 163 8.18 -19.68 11.31
N VAL A 164 8.85 -20.43 10.43
CA VAL A 164 10.29 -20.71 10.52
C VAL A 164 11.08 -19.49 10.05
N ARG A 165 11.97 -18.98 10.91
CA ARG A 165 12.75 -17.74 10.69
C ARG A 165 14.24 -18.00 10.51
N THR A 166 14.78 -19.03 11.16
CA THR A 166 16.14 -19.52 10.94
C THR A 166 16.09 -20.99 10.53
N PRO A 167 17.18 -21.56 9.97
CA PRO A 167 17.26 -22.99 9.70
C PRO A 167 16.90 -23.82 10.94
N VAL A 168 16.04 -24.82 10.79
CA VAL A 168 15.65 -25.75 11.86
C VAL A 168 15.64 -27.19 11.38
N GLN A 169 15.98 -28.12 12.26
CA GLN A 169 15.70 -29.54 12.07
C GLN A 169 14.46 -29.94 12.87
N VAL A 170 13.54 -30.68 12.24
CA VAL A 170 12.33 -31.22 12.89
C VAL A 170 12.34 -32.75 12.84
N GLU A 171 11.96 -33.41 13.94
CA GLU A 171 12.03 -34.88 14.07
C GLU A 171 11.19 -35.61 13.02
N ARG A 172 9.96 -35.15 12.76
CA ARG A 172 9.09 -35.73 11.74
C ARG A 172 8.27 -34.64 11.04
N LEU A 173 8.48 -34.48 9.73
CA LEU A 173 7.71 -33.56 8.89
C LEU A 173 6.80 -34.32 7.93
N ILE A 174 5.51 -34.02 7.97
CA ILE A 174 4.50 -34.49 7.03
C ILE A 174 4.40 -33.45 5.91
N ILE A 175 4.59 -33.88 4.66
CA ILE A 175 4.59 -33.05 3.45
C ILE A 175 3.44 -33.50 2.55
N PRO A 176 2.25 -32.89 2.69
CA PRO A 176 1.14 -33.10 1.76
C PRO A 176 1.45 -32.39 0.46
N GLY A 177 1.14 -33.00 -0.68
CA GLY A 177 1.23 -32.36 -1.99
C GLY A 177 0.40 -31.07 -2.05
N GLN A 178 0.80 -30.17 -2.96
CA GLN A 178 0.04 -28.95 -3.23
C GLN A 178 -1.23 -29.32 -4.00
N ALA A 179 -2.29 -29.59 -3.25
CA ALA A 179 -3.54 -30.09 -3.78
C ALA A 179 -4.43 -28.99 -4.37
N PHE A 180 -4.18 -27.74 -4.03
CA PHE A 180 -4.90 -26.57 -4.54
C PHE A 180 -3.95 -25.39 -4.79
N GLY A 181 -4.31 -24.55 -5.76
CA GLY A 181 -3.40 -23.56 -6.31
C GLY A 181 -4.06 -22.60 -7.30
N MET A 182 -3.25 -21.77 -7.94
CA MET A 182 -3.67 -20.96 -9.08
C MET A 182 -3.49 -21.69 -10.42
N GLY A 183 -4.19 -21.22 -11.45
CA GLY A 183 -4.04 -21.74 -12.81
C GLY A 183 -4.65 -23.13 -12.95
N THR A 184 -3.91 -24.08 -13.53
CA THR A 184 -4.37 -25.46 -13.70
C THR A 184 -4.67 -26.16 -12.36
N MET A 185 -4.09 -25.68 -11.26
CA MET A 185 -4.34 -26.21 -9.92
C MET A 185 -5.64 -25.71 -9.28
N ALA A 186 -6.32 -24.74 -9.90
CA ALA A 186 -7.51 -24.11 -9.33
C ALA A 186 -8.71 -25.07 -9.23
N THR A 187 -8.63 -26.27 -9.81
CA THR A 187 -9.67 -27.30 -9.65
C THR A 187 -9.62 -27.99 -8.29
N GLY A 188 -8.49 -27.94 -7.58
CA GLY A 188 -8.25 -28.73 -6.37
C GLY A 188 -8.19 -30.24 -6.65
N THR A 189 -7.58 -31.03 -5.76
CA THR A 189 -7.73 -32.49 -5.80
C THR A 189 -9.08 -32.89 -5.21
N PRO A 190 -9.62 -34.09 -5.51
CA PRO A 190 -10.81 -34.59 -4.84
C PRO A 190 -10.66 -34.60 -3.31
N ALA A 191 -9.49 -34.98 -2.79
CA ALA A 191 -9.21 -34.98 -1.35
C ALA A 191 -9.28 -33.57 -0.75
N PHE A 192 -8.70 -32.57 -1.41
CA PHE A 192 -8.77 -31.18 -0.95
C PHE A 192 -10.20 -30.64 -0.98
N ARG A 193 -10.97 -30.91 -2.04
CA ARG A 193 -12.38 -30.47 -2.11
C ARG A 193 -13.22 -31.12 -1.02
N LYS A 194 -13.04 -32.42 -0.77
CA LYS A 194 -13.70 -33.14 0.32
C LYS A 194 -13.35 -32.52 1.68
N PHE A 195 -12.07 -32.25 1.92
CA PHE A 195 -11.59 -31.59 3.14
C PHE A 195 -12.22 -30.20 3.34
N VAL A 196 -12.32 -29.41 2.27
CA VAL A 196 -12.95 -28.09 2.35
C VAL A 196 -14.44 -28.22 2.69
N GLN A 197 -15.17 -29.03 1.92
CA GLN A 197 -16.60 -29.26 2.11
C GLN A 197 -16.95 -29.88 3.46
N SER A 198 -16.06 -30.67 4.07
CA SER A 198 -16.27 -31.31 5.36
C SER A 198 -15.93 -30.42 6.55
N ARG A 199 -15.41 -29.21 6.35
CA ARG A 199 -14.90 -28.35 7.44
C ARG A 199 -15.44 -26.93 7.41
N ILE A 200 -15.24 -26.22 6.29
CA ILE A 200 -15.42 -24.76 6.28
C ILE A 200 -16.88 -24.37 6.53
N GLY A 201 -17.11 -23.56 7.55
CA GLY A 201 -18.45 -23.05 7.85
C GLY A 201 -19.47 -24.10 8.30
N ASN A 202 -19.03 -25.28 8.75
CA ASN A 202 -19.92 -26.31 9.29
C ASN A 202 -20.68 -25.83 10.54
N GLU A 203 -20.01 -25.05 11.40
CA GLU A 203 -20.59 -24.51 12.64
C GLU A 203 -21.27 -23.14 12.43
N ILE A 204 -21.35 -22.66 11.19
CA ILE A 204 -21.92 -21.36 10.85
C ILE A 204 -23.26 -21.56 10.17
N GLU A 205 -24.34 -21.14 10.81
CA GLU A 205 -25.67 -21.17 10.19
C GLU A 205 -25.77 -20.23 8.98
N ALA A 206 -26.56 -20.62 8.00
CA ALA A 206 -26.86 -19.77 6.86
C ALA A 206 -27.76 -18.61 7.31
N ASP A 207 -27.27 -17.38 7.21
CA ASP A 207 -28.01 -16.18 7.56
C ASP A 207 -27.80 -15.11 6.48
N GLY A 208 -28.87 -14.42 6.08
CA GLY A 208 -28.82 -13.33 5.11
C GLY A 208 -29.73 -13.47 3.88
N PRO A 209 -29.57 -12.55 2.91
CA PRO A 209 -30.44 -12.44 1.76
C PRO A 209 -30.24 -13.58 0.76
N LYS A 210 -31.31 -13.92 0.02
CA LYS A 210 -31.26 -14.94 -1.04
C LYS A 210 -30.56 -14.48 -2.32
N LYS A 211 -30.51 -13.17 -2.56
CA LYS A 211 -29.80 -12.57 -3.70
C LYS A 211 -28.71 -11.63 -3.18
N LEU A 212 -27.46 -11.92 -3.48
CA LEU A 212 -26.29 -11.22 -2.95
C LEU A 212 -25.41 -10.67 -4.07
N TYR A 213 -25.10 -9.38 -4.03
CA TYR A 213 -24.08 -8.79 -4.91
C TYR A 213 -22.81 -8.54 -4.10
N ILE A 214 -21.74 -9.30 -4.35
CA ILE A 214 -20.44 -9.10 -3.69
C ILE A 214 -19.74 -7.92 -4.35
N SER A 215 -19.84 -6.77 -3.70
CA SER A 215 -19.38 -5.50 -4.21
C SER A 215 -17.97 -5.13 -3.75
N ARG A 216 -17.24 -4.47 -4.64
CA ARG A 216 -15.92 -3.87 -4.40
C ARG A 216 -15.97 -2.35 -4.33
N SER A 217 -17.14 -1.72 -4.44
CA SER A 217 -17.29 -0.26 -4.50
C SER A 217 -16.69 0.44 -3.27
N ALA A 218 -16.84 -0.17 -2.09
CA ALA A 218 -16.26 0.29 -0.84
C ALA A 218 -14.82 -0.21 -0.57
N TYR A 219 -14.17 -0.88 -1.52
CA TYR A 219 -12.81 -1.42 -1.38
C TYR A 219 -11.72 -0.39 -1.73
N GLY A 220 -12.14 0.75 -2.29
CA GLY A 220 -11.31 1.89 -2.64
C GLY A 220 -10.64 1.77 -4.01
N ALA A 221 -10.59 2.90 -4.71
CA ALA A 221 -10.05 3.08 -6.05
C ALA A 221 -8.61 2.55 -6.28
N ARG A 222 -7.81 2.44 -5.21
CA ARG A 222 -6.42 1.95 -5.28
C ARG A 222 -6.28 0.46 -5.64
N ARG A 223 -7.34 -0.35 -5.49
CA ARG A 223 -7.27 -1.82 -5.60
C ARG A 223 -7.94 -2.39 -6.86
N GLY A 224 -8.27 -1.54 -7.84
CA GLY A 224 -8.92 -1.92 -9.09
C GLY A 224 -10.37 -2.37 -8.90
N GLY A 225 -11.18 -2.32 -9.97
CA GLY A 225 -12.63 -2.45 -9.89
C GLY A 225 -13.31 -2.08 -11.20
N VAL A 226 -14.57 -1.66 -11.11
CA VAL A 226 -15.36 -1.13 -12.22
C VAL A 226 -15.67 0.34 -11.96
N ILE A 227 -15.55 1.20 -12.98
CA ILE A 227 -15.95 2.61 -12.87
C ILE A 227 -17.47 2.68 -12.73
N GLY A 228 -17.95 3.40 -11.72
CA GLY A 228 -19.38 3.50 -11.48
C GLY A 228 -20.02 2.22 -10.92
N GLU A 229 -19.26 1.36 -10.22
CA GLU A 229 -19.81 0.14 -9.59
C GLU A 229 -21.03 0.40 -8.67
N ASN A 230 -21.11 1.56 -8.01
CA ASN A 230 -22.31 1.95 -7.23
C ASN A 230 -23.60 2.04 -8.08
N LEU A 231 -23.48 2.28 -9.39
CA LEU A 231 -24.62 2.23 -10.31
C LEU A 231 -25.01 0.79 -10.62
N LEU A 232 -24.04 -0.12 -10.69
CA LEU A 232 -24.30 -1.55 -10.82
C LEU A 232 -24.99 -2.11 -9.57
N GLU A 233 -24.56 -1.69 -8.37
CA GLU A 233 -25.25 -2.01 -7.10
C GLU A 233 -26.73 -1.62 -7.16
N LYS A 234 -27.02 -0.35 -7.48
CA LYS A 234 -28.39 0.17 -7.54
C LYS A 234 -29.29 -0.58 -8.51
N ARG A 235 -28.75 -1.03 -9.65
CA ARG A 235 -29.53 -1.82 -10.62
C ARG A 235 -29.82 -3.21 -10.10
N LEU A 236 -28.82 -3.89 -9.54
CA LEU A 236 -29.03 -5.20 -8.92
C LEU A 236 -29.99 -5.12 -7.71
N GLU A 237 -29.97 -4.02 -6.95
CA GLU A 237 -30.93 -3.77 -5.88
C GLU A 237 -32.38 -3.72 -6.37
N GLN A 238 -32.64 -3.21 -7.57
CA GLN A 238 -33.97 -3.22 -8.20
C GLN A 238 -34.46 -4.65 -8.49
N ASP A 239 -33.54 -5.58 -8.74
CA ASP A 239 -33.81 -7.02 -8.90
C ASP A 239 -33.80 -7.81 -7.57
N GLY A 240 -33.72 -7.10 -6.44
CA GLY A 240 -33.76 -7.66 -5.09
C GLY A 240 -32.42 -8.16 -4.56
N TYR A 241 -31.30 -7.82 -5.19
CA TYR A 241 -29.98 -8.11 -4.64
C TYR A 241 -29.65 -7.18 -3.48
N THR A 242 -28.95 -7.70 -2.48
CA THR A 242 -28.32 -6.89 -1.44
C THR A 242 -26.84 -6.68 -1.79
N ALA A 243 -26.39 -5.43 -1.89
CA ALA A 243 -24.97 -5.12 -2.00
C ALA A 243 -24.23 -5.51 -0.71
N PHE A 244 -23.19 -6.32 -0.84
CA PHE A 244 -22.41 -6.86 0.27
C PHE A 244 -20.92 -6.53 0.09
N HIS A 245 -20.34 -5.87 1.09
CA HIS A 245 -18.95 -5.40 1.07
C HIS A 245 -18.09 -6.25 2.03
N PRO A 246 -17.54 -7.39 1.59
CA PRO A 246 -16.91 -8.37 2.49
C PRO A 246 -15.74 -7.81 3.31
N GLN A 247 -15.05 -6.78 2.82
CA GLN A 247 -13.96 -6.12 3.53
C GLN A 247 -14.37 -5.39 4.82
N LYS A 248 -15.67 -5.15 5.01
CA LYS A 248 -16.23 -4.51 6.20
C LYS A 248 -16.76 -5.54 7.21
N GLU A 249 -16.72 -6.81 6.86
CA GLU A 249 -17.43 -7.87 7.55
C GLU A 249 -16.47 -8.93 8.08
N SER A 250 -16.83 -9.55 9.20
CA SER A 250 -16.09 -10.70 9.74
C SER A 250 -16.14 -11.88 8.76
N LEU A 251 -15.16 -12.79 8.85
CA LEU A 251 -15.19 -13.99 8.03
C LEU A 251 -16.46 -14.83 8.31
N GLN A 252 -16.88 -14.91 9.56
CA GLN A 252 -18.09 -15.61 9.96
C GLN A 252 -19.33 -15.06 9.23
N THR A 253 -19.50 -13.72 9.20
CA THR A 253 -20.59 -13.08 8.45
C THR A 253 -20.46 -13.37 6.95
N GLN A 254 -19.27 -13.29 6.37
CA GLN A 254 -19.08 -13.62 4.95
C GLN A 254 -19.52 -15.05 4.64
N ILE A 255 -19.11 -16.03 5.44
CA ILE A 255 -19.50 -17.43 5.28
C ILE A 255 -21.03 -17.58 5.42
N ALA A 256 -21.64 -17.03 6.47
CA ALA A 256 -23.08 -17.10 6.69
C ALA A 256 -23.88 -16.52 5.50
N ARG A 257 -23.47 -15.36 5.00
CA ARG A 257 -24.11 -14.67 3.85
C ARG A 257 -23.94 -15.47 2.56
N TYR A 258 -22.76 -16.05 2.32
CA TYR A 258 -22.52 -16.89 1.15
C TYR A 258 -23.31 -18.20 1.22
N LYS A 259 -23.51 -18.80 2.40
CA LYS A 259 -24.39 -19.98 2.56
C LYS A 259 -25.86 -19.65 2.33
N ALA A 260 -26.31 -18.46 2.74
CA ALA A 260 -27.72 -18.07 2.67
C ALA A 260 -28.21 -17.76 1.25
N ALA A 261 -27.34 -17.19 0.40
CA ALA A 261 -27.69 -16.69 -0.92
C ALA A 261 -27.94 -17.83 -1.92
N SER A 262 -29.10 -17.87 -2.58
CA SER A 262 -29.32 -18.75 -3.73
C SER A 262 -28.67 -18.22 -5.00
N ASP A 263 -28.62 -16.88 -5.14
CA ASP A 263 -28.02 -16.20 -6.30
C ASP A 263 -26.91 -15.26 -5.81
N ILE A 264 -25.71 -15.42 -6.36
CA ILE A 264 -24.55 -14.57 -6.06
C ILE A 264 -24.05 -13.92 -7.35
N VAL A 265 -24.06 -12.60 -7.42
CA VAL A 265 -23.38 -11.83 -8.47
C VAL A 265 -22.12 -11.21 -7.86
N ALA A 266 -21.00 -11.24 -8.56
CA ALA A 266 -19.75 -10.64 -8.07
C ALA A 266 -18.85 -10.19 -9.22
N LEU A 267 -18.01 -9.19 -8.96
CA LEU A 267 -16.87 -8.91 -9.85
C LEU A 267 -15.76 -9.96 -9.67
N ASP A 268 -15.00 -10.26 -10.74
CA ASP A 268 -13.89 -11.21 -10.67
C ASP A 268 -12.85 -10.80 -9.59
N GLY A 269 -12.65 -11.64 -8.57
CA GLY A 269 -11.77 -11.29 -7.46
C GLY A 269 -11.71 -12.34 -6.37
N SER A 270 -10.88 -12.08 -5.37
CA SER A 270 -10.56 -13.04 -4.30
C SER A 270 -11.77 -13.52 -3.50
N ALA A 271 -12.84 -12.71 -3.41
CA ALA A 271 -14.05 -13.08 -2.69
C ALA A 271 -14.72 -14.33 -3.29
N LEU A 272 -14.61 -14.53 -4.62
CA LEU A 272 -15.13 -15.71 -5.29
C LEU A 272 -14.39 -17.00 -4.93
N HIS A 273 -13.14 -16.94 -4.45
CA HIS A 273 -12.46 -18.13 -3.94
C HIS A 273 -13.07 -18.60 -2.62
N LEU A 274 -13.43 -17.67 -1.72
CA LEU A 274 -14.15 -18.03 -0.49
C LEU A 274 -15.56 -18.52 -0.82
N ALA A 275 -16.27 -17.83 -1.73
CA ALA A 275 -17.58 -18.28 -2.19
C ALA A 275 -17.52 -19.70 -2.78
N ALA A 276 -16.49 -20.03 -3.57
CA ALA A 276 -16.30 -21.37 -4.11
C ALA A 276 -16.10 -22.45 -3.01
N MET A 277 -15.47 -22.10 -1.89
CA MET A 277 -15.23 -23.04 -0.79
C MET A 277 -16.50 -23.30 0.05
N VAL A 278 -17.43 -22.33 0.09
CA VAL A 278 -18.59 -22.35 0.98
C VAL A 278 -19.89 -22.72 0.24
N ALA A 279 -20.00 -22.36 -1.03
CA ALA A 279 -21.23 -22.54 -1.80
C ALA A 279 -21.49 -24.00 -2.17
N GLY A 280 -22.76 -24.38 -2.19
CA GLY A 280 -23.27 -25.68 -2.61
C GLY A 280 -23.82 -25.70 -4.04
N PRO A 281 -24.09 -26.90 -4.59
CA PRO A 281 -24.46 -27.12 -5.99
C PRO A 281 -25.76 -26.44 -6.43
N ASP A 282 -26.64 -26.12 -5.48
CA ASP A 282 -27.93 -25.48 -5.74
C ASP A 282 -27.82 -23.97 -5.97
N GLN A 283 -26.68 -23.36 -5.63
CA GLN A 283 -26.47 -21.92 -5.75
C GLN A 283 -26.04 -21.54 -7.17
N LYS A 284 -26.56 -20.41 -7.66
CA LYS A 284 -26.19 -19.81 -8.95
C LYS A 284 -25.21 -18.67 -8.73
N ILE A 285 -24.09 -18.70 -9.45
CA ILE A 285 -23.06 -17.66 -9.34
C ILE A 285 -22.79 -17.04 -10.70
N ALA A 286 -22.89 -15.71 -10.78
CA ALA A 286 -22.44 -14.90 -11.91
C ALA A 286 -21.18 -14.11 -11.54
N MET A 287 -20.14 -14.26 -12.35
CA MET A 287 -18.90 -13.51 -12.26
C MET A 287 -18.83 -12.50 -13.41
N ILE A 288 -18.86 -11.21 -13.09
CA ILE A 288 -18.64 -10.12 -14.03
C ILE A 288 -17.15 -9.81 -14.09
N LYS A 289 -16.55 -9.85 -15.28
CA LYS A 289 -15.13 -9.53 -15.46
C LYS A 289 -14.91 -8.03 -15.27
N ARG A 290 -13.94 -7.66 -14.43
CA ARG A 290 -13.50 -6.26 -14.21
C ARG A 290 -12.15 -5.94 -14.86
N ARG A 291 -11.59 -6.89 -15.61
CA ARG A 291 -10.30 -6.75 -16.31
C ARG A 291 -10.16 -7.78 -17.42
N SER A 292 -9.51 -7.39 -18.50
CA SER A 292 -9.10 -8.29 -19.59
C SER A 292 -7.91 -9.15 -19.17
N SER A 293 -8.15 -10.16 -18.32
CA SER A 293 -7.10 -11.01 -17.74
C SER A 293 -7.51 -12.49 -17.66
N PRO A 294 -6.57 -13.44 -17.89
CA PRO A 294 -6.83 -14.88 -17.76
C PRO A 294 -7.02 -15.33 -16.30
N ILE A 295 -6.98 -14.42 -15.32
CA ILE A 295 -7.24 -14.77 -13.91
C ILE A 295 -8.67 -15.28 -13.71
N SER A 296 -9.63 -14.73 -14.46
CA SER A 296 -11.03 -15.17 -14.45
C SER A 296 -11.18 -16.66 -14.73
N ILE A 297 -10.37 -17.23 -15.64
CA ILE A 297 -10.35 -18.66 -15.97
C ILE A 297 -10.06 -19.52 -14.73
N GLY A 298 -9.12 -19.09 -13.88
CA GLY A 298 -8.80 -19.81 -12.65
C GLY A 298 -9.93 -19.75 -11.61
N ILE A 299 -10.62 -18.62 -11.50
CA ILE A 299 -11.77 -18.47 -10.61
C ILE A 299 -12.94 -19.33 -11.11
N GLU A 300 -13.20 -19.33 -12.42
CA GLU A 300 -14.21 -20.17 -13.06
C GLU A 300 -13.94 -21.66 -12.82
N ALA A 301 -12.69 -22.12 -12.98
CA ALA A 301 -12.30 -23.49 -12.70
C ALA A 301 -12.49 -23.86 -11.22
N ASN A 302 -12.17 -22.95 -10.30
CA ASN A 302 -12.40 -23.15 -8.87
C ASN A 302 -13.88 -23.26 -8.52
N LEU A 303 -14.71 -22.33 -8.99
CA LEU A 303 -16.16 -22.37 -8.80
C LEU A 303 -16.75 -23.66 -9.36
N THR A 304 -16.42 -23.98 -10.62
CA THR A 304 -16.95 -25.17 -11.31
C THR A 304 -16.63 -26.47 -10.57
N SER A 305 -15.40 -26.62 -10.10
CA SER A 305 -14.96 -27.86 -9.46
C SER A 305 -15.43 -28.03 -8.02
N PHE A 306 -15.58 -26.94 -7.26
CA PHE A 306 -15.98 -27.00 -5.84
C PHE A 306 -17.50 -27.04 -5.68
N ILE A 307 -18.23 -26.33 -6.54
CA ILE A 307 -19.70 -26.26 -6.52
C ILE A 307 -20.31 -27.37 -7.37
N GLY A 308 -19.57 -27.88 -8.37
CA GLY A 308 -20.10 -28.85 -9.35
C GLY A 308 -20.91 -28.20 -10.48
N ARG A 309 -20.93 -26.85 -10.54
CA ARG A 309 -21.68 -26.08 -11.54
C ARG A 309 -20.83 -24.95 -12.11
N LYS A 310 -20.85 -24.80 -13.43
CA LYS A 310 -20.16 -23.70 -14.11
C LYS A 310 -20.82 -22.35 -13.76
N PRO A 311 -20.06 -21.32 -13.34
CA PRO A 311 -20.62 -19.99 -13.11
C PRO A 311 -20.97 -19.32 -14.44
N VAL A 312 -21.87 -18.35 -14.39
CA VAL A 312 -22.14 -17.44 -15.52
C VAL A 312 -21.00 -16.43 -15.59
N VAL A 313 -20.26 -16.41 -16.69
CA VAL A 313 -19.17 -15.44 -16.88
C VAL A 313 -19.65 -14.31 -17.78
N VAL A 314 -19.74 -13.10 -17.22
CA VAL A 314 -20.17 -11.90 -17.94
C VAL A 314 -18.93 -11.11 -18.36
N ASP A 315 -18.63 -11.13 -19.65
CA ASP A 315 -17.55 -10.35 -20.26
C ASP A 315 -18.12 -9.17 -21.05
N ALA A 316 -18.43 -8.09 -20.32
CA ALA A 316 -19.02 -6.88 -20.89
C ALA A 316 -18.08 -5.68 -20.74
N ILE A 317 -16.76 -5.90 -20.76
CA ILE A 317 -15.78 -4.81 -20.64
C ILE A 317 -15.75 -4.04 -21.96
N ARG A 318 -16.14 -2.76 -21.91
CA ARG A 318 -16.07 -1.83 -23.04
C ARG A 318 -14.70 -1.20 -23.17
N ARG A 319 -14.14 -0.73 -22.05
CA ARG A 319 -12.83 -0.04 -21.98
C ARG A 319 -12.10 -0.43 -20.69
N ASN A 320 -10.77 -0.45 -20.72
CA ASN A 320 -9.95 -0.53 -19.50
C ASN A 320 -9.24 0.79 -19.26
N TRP A 321 -9.20 1.20 -17.99
CA TRP A 321 -8.49 2.38 -17.53
C TRP A 321 -7.27 1.95 -16.71
N ILE A 322 -6.08 2.32 -17.18
CA ILE A 322 -4.79 1.94 -16.63
C ILE A 322 -4.28 3.07 -15.74
N ARG A 323 -3.87 2.70 -14.53
CA ARG A 323 -3.33 3.62 -13.54
C ARG A 323 -1.97 4.18 -13.99
N SER A 324 -1.66 5.44 -13.67
CA SER A 324 -0.49 6.17 -14.17
C SER A 324 0.86 5.49 -13.89
N ASP A 325 0.99 4.75 -12.78
CA ASP A 325 2.20 3.97 -12.43
C ASP A 325 2.30 2.61 -13.13
N ARG A 326 1.38 2.30 -14.06
CA ARG A 326 1.27 1.01 -14.74
C ARG A 326 1.41 1.16 -16.24
N LYS A 327 2.06 0.17 -16.85
CA LYS A 327 2.26 0.10 -18.30
C LYS A 327 1.08 -0.57 -19.02
N ARG A 328 0.45 -1.57 -18.38
CA ARG A 328 -0.58 -2.44 -18.98
C ARG A 328 -1.74 -2.69 -18.01
N VAL A 329 -2.83 -3.25 -18.51
CA VAL A 329 -3.94 -3.74 -17.69
C VAL A 329 -3.44 -4.75 -16.67
N ASP A 330 -3.75 -4.52 -15.39
CA ASP A 330 -3.38 -5.42 -14.30
C ASP A 330 -4.45 -5.42 -13.18
N ARG A 331 -4.10 -5.94 -12.00
CA ARG A 331 -5.03 -6.01 -10.86
C ARG A 331 -5.55 -4.66 -10.37
N PHE A 332 -4.85 -3.56 -10.69
CA PHE A 332 -5.17 -2.20 -10.27
C PHE A 332 -5.96 -1.40 -11.32
N SER A 333 -6.17 -1.97 -12.51
CA SER A 333 -6.99 -1.35 -13.55
C SER A 333 -8.45 -1.23 -13.14
N ILE A 334 -9.12 -0.27 -13.77
CA ILE A 334 -10.56 -0.04 -13.64
C ILE A 334 -11.20 -0.38 -14.98
N ALA A 335 -12.15 -1.31 -15.01
CA ALA A 335 -12.94 -1.56 -16.21
C ALA A 335 -14.12 -0.59 -16.29
N GLU A 336 -14.47 -0.23 -17.51
CA GLU A 336 -15.77 0.31 -17.87
C GLU A 336 -16.58 -0.80 -18.50
N LEU A 337 -17.76 -1.05 -17.93
CA LEU A 337 -18.67 -2.06 -18.42
C LEU A 337 -19.68 -1.44 -19.40
N ASP A 338 -20.02 -2.21 -20.42
CA ASP A 338 -21.28 -2.07 -21.16
C ASP A 338 -22.38 -2.61 -20.24
N PHE A 339 -23.18 -1.70 -19.69
CA PHE A 339 -24.21 -2.05 -18.73
C PHE A 339 -25.38 -2.73 -19.40
N ALA A 340 -25.74 -2.36 -20.63
CA ALA A 340 -26.79 -3.04 -21.38
C ALA A 340 -26.43 -4.52 -21.62
N ALA A 341 -25.20 -4.79 -22.06
CA ALA A 341 -24.69 -6.16 -22.26
C ALA A 341 -24.56 -6.92 -20.93
N THR A 342 -24.16 -6.24 -19.84
CA THR A 342 -24.11 -6.84 -18.50
C THR A 342 -25.51 -7.30 -18.06
N GLY A 343 -26.52 -6.42 -18.19
CA GLY A 343 -27.91 -6.73 -17.85
C GLY A 343 -28.48 -7.88 -18.69
N ALA A 344 -28.29 -7.84 -20.01
CA ALA A 344 -28.75 -8.90 -20.92
C ALA A 344 -28.13 -10.28 -20.61
N ALA A 345 -26.85 -10.31 -20.23
CA ALA A 345 -26.18 -11.56 -19.83
C ALA A 345 -26.73 -12.12 -18.51
N LEU A 346 -27.02 -11.26 -17.53
CA LEU A 346 -27.64 -11.67 -16.26
C LEU A 346 -29.11 -12.07 -16.42
N GLU A 347 -29.85 -11.44 -17.33
CA GLU A 347 -31.22 -11.81 -17.68
C GLU A 347 -31.28 -13.16 -18.39
N SER A 348 -30.37 -13.41 -19.33
CA SER A 348 -30.23 -14.71 -19.99
C SER A 348 -29.91 -15.85 -19.01
N ALA A 349 -29.24 -15.51 -17.89
CA ALA A 349 -28.97 -16.43 -16.79
C ALA A 349 -30.13 -16.57 -15.79
N GLY A 350 -31.21 -15.80 -15.94
CA GLY A 350 -32.34 -15.74 -15.00
C GLY A 350 -31.95 -15.18 -13.64
N MET A 351 -30.97 -14.26 -13.60
CA MET A 351 -30.42 -13.69 -12.36
C MET A 351 -30.87 -12.24 -12.12
N ALA A 352 -31.07 -11.44 -13.16
CA ALA A 352 -31.51 -10.03 -13.09
C ALA A 352 -32.43 -9.70 -14.27
N THR A 353 -33.10 -8.55 -14.27
CA THR A 353 -33.88 -8.06 -15.43
C THR A 353 -33.08 -7.01 -16.19
N ALA A 354 -33.12 -7.05 -17.53
CA ALA A 354 -32.32 -6.14 -18.36
C ALA A 354 -33.02 -4.81 -18.64
N ALA A 355 -34.35 -4.75 -18.44
CA ALA A 355 -35.10 -3.51 -18.53
C ALA A 355 -34.48 -2.50 -17.55
N ASP A 356 -34.01 -1.37 -18.06
CA ASP A 356 -33.43 -0.25 -17.29
C ASP A 356 -31.92 -0.32 -16.93
N TRP A 357 -31.09 -0.92 -17.78
CA TRP A 357 -29.62 -0.79 -17.69
C TRP A 357 -29.05 0.21 -18.74
N PRO A 358 -29.24 1.54 -18.58
CA PRO A 358 -28.73 2.49 -19.55
C PRO A 358 -27.20 2.54 -19.53
N GLU A 359 -26.62 2.73 -20.70
CA GLU A 359 -25.19 2.98 -20.86
C GLU A 359 -24.74 4.21 -20.08
N LEU A 360 -23.50 4.17 -19.58
CA LEU A 360 -22.84 5.33 -19.01
C LEU A 360 -22.61 6.38 -20.11
N ASP A 361 -23.29 7.51 -20.01
CA ASP A 361 -23.01 8.64 -20.88
C ASP A 361 -21.62 9.23 -20.59
N GLU A 362 -21.02 9.88 -21.59
CA GLU A 362 -19.65 10.42 -21.49
C GLU A 362 -19.50 11.50 -20.40
N LYS A 363 -20.56 12.25 -20.08
CA LYS A 363 -20.54 13.27 -19.02
C LYS A 363 -20.47 12.59 -17.64
N THR A 364 -21.26 11.56 -17.41
CA THR A 364 -21.26 10.77 -16.17
C THR A 364 -19.93 10.04 -16.01
N LEU A 365 -19.42 9.41 -17.08
CA LEU A 365 -18.11 8.75 -17.06
C LEU A 365 -16.98 9.72 -16.70
N LYS A 366 -16.94 10.89 -17.34
CA LYS A 366 -15.94 11.93 -17.05
C LYS A 366 -15.98 12.35 -15.58
N GLY A 367 -17.17 12.61 -15.03
CA GLY A 367 -17.33 12.97 -13.62
C GLY A 367 -16.87 11.86 -12.65
N LEU A 368 -17.13 10.59 -12.99
CA LEU A 368 -16.65 9.45 -12.21
C LEU A 368 -15.12 9.33 -12.25
N LEU A 369 -14.50 9.56 -13.40
CA LEU A 369 -13.04 9.55 -13.54
C LEU A 369 -12.37 10.73 -12.81
N GLU A 370 -12.95 11.91 -12.86
CA GLU A 370 -12.47 13.08 -12.10
C GLU A 370 -12.51 12.82 -10.59
N LYS A 371 -13.61 12.24 -10.10
CA LYS A 371 -13.71 11.79 -8.71
C LYS A 371 -12.67 10.71 -8.36
N LEU A 372 -12.49 9.72 -9.25
CA LEU A 372 -11.48 8.68 -9.06
C LEU A 372 -10.05 9.24 -8.98
N ASN A 373 -9.76 10.24 -9.82
CA ASN A 373 -8.47 10.94 -9.85
C ASN A 373 -8.27 11.83 -8.62
N SER A 374 -9.32 12.40 -8.02
CA SER A 374 -9.20 13.20 -6.81
C SER A 374 -9.06 12.36 -5.53
N GLU A 375 -9.65 11.15 -5.51
CA GLU A 375 -9.56 10.21 -4.39
C GLU A 375 -8.25 9.40 -4.37
N THR A 376 -7.46 9.46 -5.43
CA THR A 376 -6.20 8.74 -5.52
C THR A 376 -5.05 9.62 -5.98
N ARG A 377 -3.83 9.27 -5.59
CA ARG A 377 -2.61 9.91 -6.11
C ARG A 377 -2.32 9.60 -7.60
N TYR A 378 -3.18 8.83 -8.25
CA TYR A 378 -2.94 8.29 -9.57
C TYR A 378 -3.97 8.86 -10.54
N SER A 379 -3.51 9.19 -11.74
CA SER A 379 -4.42 9.38 -12.86
C SER A 379 -4.68 8.05 -13.54
N PHE A 380 -5.82 7.96 -14.25
CA PHE A 380 -6.19 6.79 -15.04
C PHE A 380 -6.32 7.19 -16.50
N ARG A 381 -5.66 6.44 -17.38
CA ARG A 381 -5.66 6.65 -18.83
C ARG A 381 -6.31 5.46 -19.52
N LEU A 382 -6.89 5.70 -20.69
CA LEU A 382 -7.50 4.65 -21.47
C LEU A 382 -6.45 3.63 -21.98
N GLU A 383 -6.78 2.35 -21.98
CA GLU A 383 -5.99 1.32 -22.64
C GLU A 383 -5.77 1.65 -24.12
N GLY A 384 -4.55 1.44 -24.62
CA GLY A 384 -4.16 1.83 -26.00
C GLY A 384 -3.64 3.26 -26.12
N THR A 385 -3.82 4.12 -25.11
CA THR A 385 -3.08 5.40 -25.03
C THR A 385 -1.66 5.16 -24.56
N GLU A 386 -0.70 5.91 -25.13
CA GLU A 386 0.72 5.77 -24.80
C GLU A 386 0.89 5.92 -23.28
N ALA A 387 1.59 4.97 -22.65
CA ALA A 387 1.91 5.11 -21.24
C ALA A 387 2.73 6.40 -21.07
N PRO A 388 2.55 7.16 -19.97
CA PRO A 388 3.46 8.24 -19.67
C PRO A 388 4.88 7.68 -19.79
N LYS A 389 5.73 8.36 -20.56
CA LYS A 389 7.16 8.02 -20.56
C LYS A 389 7.58 7.95 -19.10
N GLY A 390 8.46 6.99 -18.76
CA GLY A 390 9.07 7.00 -17.44
C GLY A 390 9.59 8.40 -17.13
N LEU A 391 9.79 8.72 -15.85
CA LEU A 391 10.47 9.96 -15.49
C LEU A 391 11.74 10.06 -16.37
N PRO A 392 12.02 11.24 -16.95
CA PRO A 392 13.19 11.40 -17.81
C PRO A 392 14.46 10.90 -17.14
N ASP A 393 15.45 10.49 -17.92
CA ASP A 393 16.72 10.02 -17.34
C ASP A 393 17.30 11.05 -16.38
N GLY A 394 17.68 10.59 -15.18
CA GLY A 394 18.14 11.45 -14.09
C GLY A 394 17.04 12.04 -13.22
N ILE A 395 15.75 11.78 -13.47
CA ILE A 395 14.62 12.22 -12.63
C ILE A 395 14.09 11.06 -11.78
N VAL A 396 13.97 11.29 -10.47
CA VAL A 396 13.61 10.24 -9.48
C VAL A 396 12.19 10.38 -8.96
N ALA A 397 11.64 11.58 -8.97
CA ALA A 397 10.26 11.84 -8.57
C ALA A 397 9.67 13.02 -9.35
N ALA A 398 8.34 13.10 -9.35
CA ALA A 398 7.62 14.28 -9.79
C ALA A 398 6.41 14.52 -8.86
N CYS A 399 6.12 15.78 -8.57
CA CYS A 399 4.99 16.21 -7.76
C CYS A 399 4.61 17.65 -8.10
N HIS A 400 3.36 18.06 -7.92
CA HIS A 400 2.94 19.47 -8.08
C HIS A 400 3.39 20.16 -9.39
N GLY A 401 3.50 19.40 -10.48
CA GLY A 401 3.97 19.91 -11.78
C GLY A 401 5.49 20.02 -11.93
N ILE A 402 6.26 19.73 -10.88
CA ILE A 402 7.72 19.79 -10.86
C ILE A 402 8.36 18.40 -10.89
N GLU A 403 9.59 18.34 -11.42
CA GLU A 403 10.45 17.17 -11.48
C GLU A 403 11.62 17.29 -10.50
N VAL A 404 11.96 16.19 -9.82
CA VAL A 404 13.05 16.14 -8.83
C VAL A 404 14.20 15.30 -9.39
N PRO A 405 15.37 15.92 -9.64
CA PRO A 405 16.56 15.20 -10.09
C PRO A 405 17.08 14.18 -9.07
N GLN A 406 17.75 13.13 -9.55
CA GLN A 406 18.54 12.23 -8.71
C GLN A 406 19.64 13.02 -8.02
N SER A 407 19.74 12.90 -6.71
CA SER A 407 20.86 13.42 -5.92
C SER A 407 21.19 12.46 -4.78
N HIS A 408 22.25 12.78 -4.03
CA HIS A 408 22.61 12.03 -2.82
C HIS A 408 21.54 12.19 -1.71
N ALA A 409 20.80 13.30 -1.68
CA ALA A 409 19.75 13.57 -0.70
C ALA A 409 18.41 12.86 -1.04
N VAL A 410 18.18 12.52 -2.31
CA VAL A 410 16.93 11.88 -2.80
C VAL A 410 17.17 10.41 -3.20
N GLY A 411 17.91 9.67 -2.36
CA GLY A 411 18.22 8.25 -2.56
C GLY A 411 17.16 7.26 -2.00
N PRO A 412 16.63 7.46 -0.77
CA PRO A 412 15.74 6.47 -0.17
C PRO A 412 14.40 6.32 -0.90
N LYS A 413 14.05 5.08 -1.28
CA LYS A 413 12.79 4.75 -2.00
C LYS A 413 11.53 5.22 -1.27
N TRP A 414 11.56 5.28 0.06
CA TRP A 414 10.43 5.75 0.85
C TRP A 414 10.22 7.27 0.69
N LEU A 415 11.30 8.05 0.59
CA LEU A 415 11.25 9.51 0.39
C LEU A 415 10.77 9.83 -1.03
N VAL A 416 11.36 9.17 -2.05
CA VAL A 416 10.87 9.23 -3.44
C VAL A 416 9.37 8.90 -3.51
N ARG A 417 8.92 7.91 -2.73
CA ARG A 417 7.50 7.60 -2.62
C ARG A 417 6.71 8.69 -1.88
N LYS A 418 7.23 9.34 -0.83
CA LYS A 418 6.57 10.46 -0.13
C LYS A 418 6.35 11.62 -1.12
N ILE A 419 7.39 11.99 -1.87
CA ILE A 419 7.40 13.04 -2.90
C ILE A 419 6.38 12.76 -4.00
N ASN A 420 6.47 11.61 -4.68
CA ASN A 420 5.56 11.24 -5.78
C ASN A 420 4.07 11.20 -5.38
N ASN A 421 3.75 11.21 -4.09
CA ASN A 421 2.37 11.20 -3.61
C ASN A 421 1.88 12.57 -3.17
N GLY A 422 2.68 13.64 -3.32
CA GLY A 422 2.41 14.95 -2.74
C GLY A 422 2.26 14.90 -1.23
N ARG A 423 3.06 14.06 -0.55
CA ARG A 423 3.06 13.94 0.91
C ARG A 423 4.28 14.58 1.56
N TYR A 424 5.29 14.94 0.77
CA TYR A 424 6.46 15.67 1.24
C TYR A 424 6.02 17.13 1.41
N GLU A 425 6.21 17.70 2.60
CA GLU A 425 5.84 19.07 2.96
C GLU A 425 4.45 19.48 2.46
N LYS A 426 3.50 18.57 2.69
CA LYS A 426 2.18 18.63 2.06
C LYS A 426 1.40 19.82 2.59
N GLU A 427 1.46 20.04 3.89
CA GLU A 427 0.74 21.10 4.58
C GLU A 427 1.32 22.48 4.19
N GLU A 428 2.64 22.62 4.13
CA GLU A 428 3.38 23.83 3.75
C GLU A 428 3.09 24.17 2.28
N ILE A 429 3.26 23.21 1.37
CA ILE A 429 2.98 23.40 -0.07
C ILE A 429 1.51 23.76 -0.27
N ALA A 430 0.58 23.08 0.40
CA ALA A 430 -0.85 23.36 0.25
C ALA A 430 -1.25 24.75 0.78
N GLY A 431 -0.57 25.24 1.82
CA GLY A 431 -0.72 26.58 2.37
C GLY A 431 -0.14 27.65 1.43
N ALA A 432 1.09 27.45 0.98
CA ALA A 432 1.79 28.38 0.10
C ALA A 432 1.09 28.51 -1.27
N LEU A 433 0.70 27.40 -1.90
CA LEU A 433 -0.06 27.41 -3.16
C LEU A 433 -1.44 28.08 -3.04
N PHE A 434 -1.97 28.22 -1.82
CA PHE A 434 -3.25 28.89 -1.58
C PHE A 434 -3.11 30.40 -1.34
N LEU A 435 -1.99 30.86 -0.76
CA LEU A 435 -1.82 32.24 -0.29
C LEU A 435 -0.86 33.09 -1.10
N VAL A 436 0.08 32.48 -1.84
CA VAL A 436 1.09 33.21 -2.62
C VAL A 436 0.54 33.57 -4.00
N ASP A 437 0.75 34.83 -4.39
CA ASP A 437 0.30 35.41 -5.66
C ASP A 437 1.49 35.87 -6.53
N GLU A 438 1.25 36.20 -7.79
CA GLU A 438 2.25 36.57 -8.80
C GLU A 438 3.01 37.88 -8.42
N GLY A 439 2.40 38.74 -7.60
CA GLY A 439 3.00 40.00 -7.14
C GLY A 439 3.95 39.85 -5.94
N ASP A 440 4.03 38.68 -5.33
CA ASP A 440 4.70 38.50 -4.05
C ASP A 440 6.23 38.44 -4.14
N ARG A 441 6.87 38.87 -3.05
CA ARG A 441 8.32 38.76 -2.83
C ARG A 441 8.53 37.75 -1.72
N VAL A 442 8.90 36.53 -2.11
CA VAL A 442 8.88 35.37 -1.20
C VAL A 442 10.27 35.17 -0.58
N LEU A 443 10.32 35.11 0.74
CA LEU A 443 11.48 34.67 1.50
C LEU A 443 11.23 33.26 2.01
N GLU A 444 12.13 32.32 1.71
CA GLU A 444 12.12 30.95 2.24
C GLU A 444 13.33 30.72 3.14
N CYS A 445 13.09 30.21 4.34
CA CYS A 445 14.12 29.80 5.29
C CYS A 445 14.04 28.28 5.47
N GLY A 446 15.11 27.57 5.13
CA GLY A 446 15.14 26.11 5.10
C GLY A 446 14.66 25.57 3.75
N ALA A 447 15.49 25.66 2.72
CA ALA A 447 15.12 25.20 1.38
C ALA A 447 15.06 23.65 1.29
N GLY A 448 15.79 22.94 2.16
CA GLY A 448 15.90 21.50 2.15
C GLY A 448 16.42 21.00 0.80
N ILE A 449 15.64 20.14 0.12
CA ILE A 449 15.95 19.65 -1.24
C ILE A 449 15.34 20.50 -2.36
N GLY A 450 14.76 21.66 -2.03
CA GLY A 450 14.26 22.67 -2.96
C GLY A 450 12.82 22.42 -3.45
N ILE A 451 12.11 21.42 -2.93
CA ILE A 451 10.77 21.04 -3.44
C ILE A 451 9.71 22.10 -3.14
N VAL A 452 9.69 22.66 -1.92
CA VAL A 452 8.69 23.66 -1.50
C VAL A 452 8.84 24.92 -2.35
N GLY A 453 10.01 25.55 -2.34
CA GLY A 453 10.31 26.72 -3.16
C GLY A 453 10.10 26.52 -4.65
N THR A 454 10.50 25.38 -5.23
CA THR A 454 10.23 25.09 -6.66
C THR A 454 8.73 24.96 -6.93
N SER A 455 7.98 24.30 -6.04
CA SER A 455 6.53 24.14 -6.20
C SER A 455 5.82 25.49 -6.19
N VAL A 456 6.21 26.39 -5.28
CA VAL A 456 5.66 27.76 -5.22
C VAL A 456 6.08 28.57 -6.44
N ALA A 457 7.37 28.58 -6.80
CA ALA A 457 7.87 29.33 -7.93
C ALA A 457 7.26 28.89 -9.28
N HIS A 458 7.02 27.59 -9.46
CA HIS A 458 6.42 27.01 -10.65
C HIS A 458 4.92 27.34 -10.78
N ASN A 459 4.17 27.20 -9.68
CA ASN A 459 2.71 27.27 -9.73
C ASN A 459 2.15 28.67 -9.45
N CYS A 460 2.74 29.41 -8.49
CA CYS A 460 2.27 30.75 -8.09
C CYS A 460 2.97 31.87 -8.84
N LYS A 461 4.15 31.60 -9.43
CA LYS A 461 4.95 32.58 -10.21
C LYS A 461 5.12 33.95 -9.51
N PRO A 462 5.57 33.98 -8.24
CA PRO A 462 5.77 35.24 -7.53
C PRO A 462 6.76 36.15 -8.25
N ALA A 463 6.76 37.43 -7.92
CA ALA A 463 7.62 38.43 -8.58
C ALA A 463 9.10 38.09 -8.42
N VAL A 464 9.49 37.59 -7.24
CA VAL A 464 10.85 37.09 -6.97
C VAL A 464 10.86 36.26 -5.68
N MET A 465 11.74 35.27 -5.60
CA MET A 465 11.93 34.44 -4.42
C MET A 465 13.41 34.34 -4.02
N ARG A 466 13.70 34.39 -2.72
CA ARG A 466 15.02 34.14 -2.13
C ARG A 466 14.91 33.08 -1.05
N SER A 467 15.72 32.05 -1.16
CA SER A 467 15.76 30.94 -0.23
C SER A 467 17.09 30.92 0.53
N PHE A 468 17.06 30.46 1.78
CA PHE A 468 18.24 30.23 2.60
C PHE A 468 18.32 28.77 3.00
N GLU A 469 19.51 28.19 2.89
CA GLU A 469 19.79 26.82 3.31
C GLU A 469 21.11 26.78 4.07
N ALA A 470 21.07 26.25 5.29
CA ALA A 470 22.23 26.19 6.17
C ALA A 470 23.12 24.99 5.86
N ASN A 471 22.57 23.87 5.36
CA ASN A 471 23.35 22.70 4.99
C ASN A 471 24.10 22.93 3.66
N PRO A 472 25.44 23.06 3.67
CA PRO A 472 26.21 23.33 2.46
C PRO A 472 26.06 22.22 1.39
N HIS A 473 25.80 20.98 1.80
CA HIS A 473 25.68 19.83 0.88
C HIS A 473 24.38 19.85 0.07
N LEU A 474 23.38 20.63 0.49
CA LEU A 474 22.11 20.73 -0.21
C LEU A 474 22.08 21.84 -1.26
N ILE A 475 23.01 22.80 -1.24
CA ILE A 475 23.00 23.96 -2.14
C ILE A 475 22.95 23.54 -3.61
N GLU A 476 23.86 22.67 -4.04
CA GLU A 476 23.87 22.17 -5.42
C GLU A 476 22.61 21.34 -5.76
N VAL A 477 22.03 20.65 -4.77
CA VAL A 477 20.80 19.87 -4.94
C VAL A 477 19.61 20.81 -5.19
N VAL A 478 19.50 21.87 -4.40
CA VAL A 478 18.46 22.89 -4.53
C VAL A 478 18.58 23.59 -5.89
N GLU A 479 19.77 24.05 -6.27
CA GLU A 479 20.01 24.69 -7.56
C GLU A 479 19.73 23.76 -8.75
N ALA A 480 20.06 22.47 -8.64
CA ALA A 480 19.73 21.48 -9.66
C ALA A 480 18.21 21.30 -9.81
N THR A 481 17.47 21.29 -8.70
CA THR A 481 16.00 21.23 -8.71
C THR A 481 15.42 22.50 -9.34
N TYR A 482 15.92 23.69 -9.03
CA TYR A 482 15.46 24.95 -9.64
C TYR A 482 15.69 24.98 -11.15
N ARG A 483 16.92 24.69 -11.59
CA ARG A 483 17.29 24.64 -13.02
C ARG A 483 16.48 23.61 -13.79
N ARG A 484 16.24 22.43 -13.19
CA ARG A 484 15.47 21.38 -13.86
C ARG A 484 14.05 21.84 -14.21
N ASN A 485 13.46 22.64 -13.34
CA ASN A 485 12.09 23.11 -13.47
C ASN A 485 11.97 24.49 -14.14
N GLY A 486 13.10 25.08 -14.58
CA GLY A 486 13.14 26.38 -15.25
C GLY A 486 12.59 27.51 -14.39
N VAL A 487 12.89 27.48 -13.08
CA VAL A 487 12.48 28.53 -12.13
C VAL A 487 13.66 29.35 -11.59
N ASP A 488 14.88 29.02 -11.99
CA ASP A 488 16.14 29.65 -11.59
C ASP A 488 16.30 31.11 -12.08
N ASP A 489 15.38 31.58 -12.93
CA ASP A 489 15.22 33.00 -13.29
C ASP A 489 14.52 33.82 -12.18
N ARG A 490 13.82 33.16 -11.26
CA ARG A 490 12.90 33.77 -10.28
C ARG A 490 13.23 33.42 -8.84
N ILE A 491 13.77 32.22 -8.60
CA ILE A 491 14.19 31.76 -7.29
C ILE A 491 15.71 31.54 -7.25
N SER A 492 16.32 31.89 -6.13
CA SER A 492 17.74 31.65 -5.84
C SER A 492 17.93 31.15 -4.42
N VAL A 493 18.94 30.34 -4.16
CA VAL A 493 19.30 29.85 -2.82
C VAL A 493 20.61 30.48 -2.36
N THR A 494 20.66 30.90 -1.10
CA THR A 494 21.85 31.43 -0.44
C THR A 494 22.27 30.48 0.67
N HIS A 495 23.55 30.10 0.68
CA HIS A 495 24.11 29.30 1.77
C HIS A 495 24.24 30.13 3.05
N GLY A 496 23.69 29.62 4.15
CA GLY A 496 23.81 30.18 5.49
C GLY A 496 22.51 30.19 6.29
N ALA A 497 22.64 30.47 7.59
CA ALA A 497 21.50 30.65 8.48
C ALA A 497 21.02 32.10 8.44
N LEU A 498 19.70 32.32 8.34
CA LEU A 498 19.11 33.65 8.45
C LEU A 498 18.64 33.87 9.89
N MET A 499 19.22 34.87 10.57
CA MET A 499 18.91 35.16 11.97
C MET A 499 18.35 36.57 12.14
N ALA A 500 17.47 36.74 13.12
CA ALA A 500 16.99 38.04 13.56
C ALA A 500 17.63 38.39 14.91
N GLY A 501 18.13 39.63 15.04
CA GLY A 501 18.50 40.20 16.33
C GLY A 501 19.63 41.21 16.29
N LYS A 502 19.90 41.85 17.44
CA LYS A 502 20.86 42.98 17.51
C LYS A 502 22.34 42.57 17.54
N ASN A 503 22.64 41.36 18.00
CA ASN A 503 24.00 40.86 18.19
C ASN A 503 24.18 39.49 17.51
N ILE A 504 23.97 39.44 16.20
CA ILE A 504 24.16 38.19 15.43
C ILE A 504 25.65 37.97 15.11
N PRO A 505 26.17 36.73 15.24
CA PRO A 505 27.55 36.42 14.88
C PRO A 505 27.73 36.42 13.36
N GLN A 506 28.97 36.47 12.86
CA GLN A 506 29.22 36.34 11.41
C GLN A 506 29.07 34.89 10.91
N LYS A 507 29.28 33.93 11.81
CA LYS A 507 29.15 32.50 11.56
C LYS A 507 28.57 31.81 12.78
N ILE A 508 27.91 30.69 12.58
CA ILE A 508 27.36 29.84 13.64
C ILE A 508 27.64 28.38 13.32
N ASP A 509 27.73 27.56 14.36
CA ASP A 509 27.83 26.12 14.20
C ASP A 509 26.45 25.55 13.86
N PHE A 510 26.40 24.70 12.84
CA PHE A 510 25.20 24.06 12.33
C PHE A 510 25.41 22.55 12.30
N ASN A 511 24.45 21.79 12.81
CA ASN A 511 24.56 20.35 12.93
C ASN A 511 23.91 19.67 11.73
N VAL A 512 24.71 18.98 10.92
CA VAL A 512 24.24 18.20 9.78
C VAL A 512 23.91 16.78 10.25
N SER A 513 22.67 16.38 10.05
CA SER A 513 22.19 15.03 10.36
C SER A 513 22.36 14.09 9.15
N LYS A 514 22.50 12.78 9.41
CA LYS A 514 22.48 11.76 8.34
C LYS A 514 21.19 11.78 7.52
N ARG A 515 20.12 12.30 8.11
CA ARG A 515 18.85 12.59 7.46
C ARG A 515 18.73 14.11 7.41
N PHE A 516 18.79 14.68 6.21
CA PHE A 516 18.93 16.13 6.05
C PHE A 516 17.80 16.92 6.75
N ALA A 517 16.56 16.43 6.72
CA ALA A 517 15.37 17.00 7.37
C ALA A 517 15.38 16.87 8.91
N PHE A 518 16.56 16.87 9.53
CA PHE A 518 16.77 16.96 10.98
C PHE A 518 18.07 17.74 11.26
N SER A 519 18.54 18.54 10.30
CA SER A 519 19.73 19.36 10.45
C SER A 519 19.31 20.71 11.02
N SER A 520 19.93 21.15 12.11
CA SER A 520 19.49 22.34 12.82
C SER A 520 20.65 23.04 13.55
N LEU A 521 20.39 24.24 14.08
CA LEU A 521 21.36 25.00 14.90
C LEU A 521 21.55 24.37 16.29
N ASP A 522 20.53 23.69 16.81
CA ASP A 522 20.63 22.93 18.06
C ASP A 522 21.28 21.56 17.84
N ALA A 523 21.95 21.02 18.85
CA ALA A 523 22.54 19.68 18.75
C ALA A 523 21.41 18.62 18.71
N PRO A 524 21.25 17.84 17.62
CA PRO A 524 20.16 16.87 17.52
C PRO A 524 20.31 15.77 18.59
N GLN A 525 19.20 15.37 19.21
CA GLN A 525 19.17 14.23 20.14
C GLN A 525 19.42 12.86 19.45
N ARG A 526 19.59 12.81 18.12
CA ARG A 526 19.78 11.55 17.34
C ARG A 526 20.73 11.71 16.14
N GLU A 527 21.54 10.67 15.92
CA GLU A 527 22.44 10.40 14.76
C GLU A 527 23.04 11.61 14.03
N LEU A 528 23.86 12.38 14.76
CA LEU A 528 24.79 13.37 14.21
C LEU A 528 25.65 12.76 13.08
N SER A 529 25.79 13.50 11.97
CA SER A 529 26.79 13.20 10.93
C SER A 529 28.03 14.08 11.13
N GLU A 530 27.86 15.40 11.21
CA GLU A 530 28.93 16.38 11.42
C GLU A 530 28.38 17.72 11.93
N THR A 531 29.27 18.59 12.44
CA THR A 531 28.96 19.99 12.75
C THR A 531 29.82 20.88 11.84
N VAL A 532 29.19 21.82 11.15
CA VAL A 532 29.81 22.72 10.17
C VAL A 532 29.59 24.18 10.56
N SER A 533 30.58 25.04 10.33
CA SER A 533 30.45 26.48 10.58
C SER A 533 29.91 27.19 9.34
N VAL A 534 28.71 27.76 9.44
CA VAL A 534 27.97 28.36 8.31
C VAL A 534 27.89 29.88 8.46
N PRO A 535 27.86 30.64 7.36
CA PRO A 535 27.65 32.09 7.43
C PRO A 535 26.26 32.42 7.98
N VAL A 536 26.18 33.51 8.74
CA VAL A 536 24.91 34.06 9.24
C VAL A 536 24.56 35.31 8.44
N HIS A 537 23.29 35.38 8.02
CA HIS A 537 22.72 36.52 7.32
C HIS A 537 21.75 37.27 8.24
N ASP A 538 21.77 38.60 8.13
CA ASP A 538 20.93 39.48 8.93
C ASP A 538 19.54 39.64 8.31
N PHE A 539 18.50 39.20 9.03
CA PHE A 539 17.12 39.38 8.62
C PHE A 539 16.73 40.85 8.47
N ALA A 540 17.21 41.75 9.35
CA ALA A 540 16.84 43.16 9.29
C ALA A 540 17.37 43.83 8.02
N LYS A 541 18.64 43.57 7.69
CA LYS A 541 19.26 44.02 6.43
C LYS A 541 18.58 43.41 5.22
N LEU A 542 18.34 42.09 5.24
CA LEU A 542 17.63 41.42 4.15
C LEU A 542 16.24 42.02 3.94
N LYS A 543 15.52 42.33 5.00
CA LYS A 543 14.19 42.92 4.92
C LYS A 543 14.23 44.32 4.31
N GLU A 544 15.23 45.14 4.64
CA GLU A 544 15.39 46.47 4.03
C GLU A 544 15.65 46.39 2.52
N ASP A 545 16.56 45.49 2.12
CA ASP A 545 17.00 45.31 0.74
C ASP A 545 15.97 44.56 -0.13
N PHE A 546 15.46 43.45 0.39
CA PHE A 546 14.58 42.53 -0.33
C PHE A 546 13.10 42.84 -0.14
N ARG A 547 12.68 43.44 0.98
CA ARG A 547 11.27 43.78 1.28
C ARG A 547 10.31 42.60 1.01
N PRO A 548 10.47 41.47 1.70
CA PRO A 548 9.59 40.32 1.51
C PRO A 548 8.13 40.66 1.87
N THR A 549 7.19 40.06 1.13
CA THR A 549 5.75 40.08 1.43
C THR A 549 5.26 38.71 1.92
N VAL A 550 6.04 37.65 1.71
CA VAL A 550 5.74 36.28 2.15
C VAL A 550 6.95 35.71 2.89
N LEU A 551 6.70 35.04 4.01
CA LEU A 551 7.70 34.24 4.72
C LEU A 551 7.28 32.77 4.71
N LEU A 552 8.10 31.91 4.11
CA LEU A 552 8.04 30.46 4.24
C LEU A 552 9.16 30.04 5.19
N MET A 553 8.87 29.27 6.24
CA MET A 553 9.90 28.89 7.23
C MET A 553 9.67 27.49 7.77
N ASP A 554 10.69 26.67 7.59
CA ASP A 554 10.86 25.36 8.22
C ASP A 554 12.36 25.19 8.47
N ILE A 555 12.80 25.48 9.70
CA ILE A 555 14.23 25.47 10.07
C ILE A 555 14.48 24.59 11.31
N GLU A 556 13.63 23.57 11.49
CA GLU A 556 13.84 22.45 12.39
C GLU A 556 14.13 22.90 13.85
N GLY A 557 13.41 23.92 14.33
CA GLY A 557 13.49 24.42 15.70
C GLY A 557 14.02 25.85 15.86
N GLY A 558 14.67 26.40 14.84
CA GLY A 558 15.17 27.78 14.86
C GLY A 558 14.08 28.86 14.87
N GLU A 559 12.80 28.48 14.68
CA GLU A 559 11.69 29.43 14.54
C GLU A 559 11.47 30.28 15.80
N LEU A 560 11.68 29.71 16.98
CA LEU A 560 11.46 30.41 18.25
C LEU A 560 12.40 31.60 18.40
N ASP A 561 13.70 31.38 18.20
CA ASP A 561 14.69 32.44 18.34
C ASP A 561 14.56 33.48 17.23
N PHE A 562 14.22 33.05 16.01
CA PHE A 562 13.89 33.97 14.93
C PHE A 562 12.70 34.89 15.31
N LEU A 563 11.58 34.32 15.77
CA LEU A 563 10.36 35.08 16.08
C LEU A 563 10.45 35.92 17.35
N ARG A 564 11.41 35.67 18.26
CA ARG A 564 11.65 36.55 19.41
C ARG A 564 12.05 37.96 19.00
N GLU A 565 12.84 38.10 17.93
CA GLU A 565 13.43 39.38 17.52
C GLU A 565 13.01 39.85 16.12
N ALA A 566 12.40 38.99 15.30
CA ALA A 566 11.99 39.35 13.94
C ALA A 566 10.87 40.41 13.90
N ASP A 567 11.09 41.49 13.16
CA ASP A 567 10.05 42.44 12.79
C ASP A 567 9.32 41.96 11.52
N LEU A 568 8.11 41.42 11.69
CA LEU A 568 7.26 40.93 10.60
C LEU A 568 6.45 42.03 9.89
N SER A 569 6.69 43.32 10.16
CA SER A 569 6.02 44.39 9.41
C SER A 569 6.34 44.29 7.91
N GLY A 570 5.34 44.48 7.05
CA GLY A 570 5.47 44.30 5.59
C GLY A 570 5.25 42.87 5.08
N ILE A 571 5.30 41.85 5.95
CA ILE A 571 4.92 40.48 5.58
C ILE A 571 3.39 40.35 5.60
N ASN A 572 2.79 39.88 4.50
CA ASN A 572 1.35 39.68 4.36
C ASN A 572 0.93 38.22 4.51
N VAL A 573 1.86 37.28 4.28
CA VAL A 573 1.63 35.84 4.38
C VAL A 573 2.77 35.18 5.15
N VAL A 574 2.44 34.27 6.06
CA VAL A 574 3.39 33.38 6.72
C VAL A 574 2.94 31.94 6.49
N VAL A 575 3.82 31.10 5.98
CA VAL A 575 3.66 29.63 6.02
C VAL A 575 4.80 29.07 6.84
N MET A 576 4.49 28.43 7.97
CA MET A 576 5.51 28.03 8.94
C MET A 576 5.18 26.69 9.59
N GLU A 577 6.18 25.81 9.68
CA GLU A 577 6.15 24.60 10.51
C GLU A 577 6.74 24.90 11.89
N PHE A 578 6.12 24.35 12.93
CA PHE A 578 6.54 24.50 14.33
C PHE A 578 7.00 23.15 14.89
N HIS A 579 8.04 23.20 15.71
CA HIS A 579 8.77 22.06 16.26
C HIS A 579 8.68 22.02 17.80
N PRO A 580 7.48 21.76 18.38
CA PRO A 580 7.29 21.72 19.83
C PRO A 580 8.11 20.62 20.52
N GLU A 581 8.63 19.63 19.81
CA GLU A 581 9.58 18.65 20.32
C GLU A 581 10.98 19.24 20.62
N VAL A 582 11.33 20.38 20.01
CA VAL A 582 12.59 21.10 20.26
C VAL A 582 12.42 22.11 21.38
N TYR A 583 11.42 23.00 21.29
CA TYR A 583 11.24 24.12 22.23
C TYR A 583 9.98 24.05 23.10
N GLY A 584 9.29 22.92 23.12
CA GLY A 584 8.10 22.70 23.93
C GLY A 584 6.83 23.38 23.40
N GLN A 585 5.70 23.01 23.99
CA GLN A 585 4.40 23.60 23.65
C GLN A 585 4.38 25.12 23.92
N GLU A 586 5.00 25.57 25.00
CA GLU A 586 5.11 26.99 25.36
C GLU A 586 5.86 27.79 24.29
N GLY A 587 6.93 27.23 23.72
CA GLY A 587 7.67 27.84 22.62
C GLY A 587 6.83 27.97 21.35
N MET A 588 6.06 26.93 21.00
CA MET A 588 5.14 26.97 19.87
C MET A 588 4.03 28.02 20.07
N GLU A 589 3.46 28.09 21.28
CA GLU A 589 2.45 29.09 21.63
C GLU A 589 3.00 30.52 21.55
N PHE A 590 4.24 30.73 22.00
CA PHE A 590 4.94 32.00 21.84
C PHE A 590 5.10 32.39 20.37
N CYS A 591 5.58 31.48 19.51
CA CYS A 591 5.74 31.72 18.07
C CYS A 591 4.42 32.17 17.43
N LYS A 592 3.36 31.41 17.71
CA LYS A 592 2.00 31.69 17.25
C LYS A 592 1.49 33.05 17.73
N ALA A 593 1.79 33.41 18.98
CA ALA A 593 1.43 34.71 19.54
C ALA A 593 2.16 35.87 18.84
N GLN A 594 3.44 35.71 18.47
CA GLN A 594 4.18 36.74 17.71
C GLN A 594 3.60 36.93 16.31
N ILE A 595 3.25 35.85 15.61
CA ILE A 595 2.60 35.92 14.29
C ILE A 595 1.28 36.70 14.38
N ARG A 596 0.43 36.38 15.38
CA ARG A 596 -0.83 37.11 15.61
C ARG A 596 -0.62 38.56 16.00
N LYS A 597 0.35 38.85 16.86
CA LYS A 597 0.72 40.22 17.26
C LYS A 597 1.15 41.06 16.05
N ALA A 598 1.76 40.42 15.05
CA ALA A 598 2.08 41.06 13.77
C ALA A 598 0.87 41.26 12.84
N GLY A 599 -0.34 40.85 13.24
CA GLY A 599 -1.59 41.03 12.50
C GLY A 599 -1.89 39.93 11.48
N LEU A 600 -1.26 38.75 11.60
CA LEU A 600 -1.47 37.60 10.73
C LEU A 600 -2.30 36.54 11.45
N GLU A 601 -3.39 36.09 10.83
CA GLU A 601 -4.27 35.06 11.40
C GLU A 601 -4.22 33.77 10.56
N PRO A 602 -4.25 32.57 11.19
CA PRO A 602 -4.21 31.31 10.49
C PRO A 602 -5.49 31.08 9.67
N VAL A 603 -5.33 30.58 8.45
CA VAL A 603 -6.44 30.32 7.53
C VAL A 603 -7.08 28.96 7.85
N LYS A 604 -8.38 28.98 8.13
CA LYS A 604 -9.16 27.78 8.45
C LYS A 604 -9.10 26.76 7.30
N GLY A 605 -8.76 25.51 7.62
CA GLY A 605 -8.65 24.43 6.64
C GLY A 605 -7.33 24.42 5.85
N LYS A 606 -6.45 25.39 6.08
CA LYS A 606 -5.08 25.45 5.54
C LYS A 606 -4.00 25.45 6.61
N SER A 607 -4.38 25.63 7.87
CA SER A 607 -3.53 25.46 9.04
C SER A 607 -3.89 24.21 9.83
N THR A 608 -2.87 23.56 10.41
CA THR A 608 -2.96 22.47 11.39
C THR A 608 -2.45 22.96 12.75
N GLU A 609 -2.29 22.04 13.69
CA GLU A 609 -1.68 22.35 14.98
C GLU A 609 -0.22 22.79 14.83
N THR A 610 0.58 22.08 14.05
CA THR A 610 2.02 22.32 13.91
C THR A 610 2.41 23.06 12.63
N VAL A 611 1.48 23.30 11.70
CA VAL A 611 1.76 24.03 10.46
C VAL A 611 0.74 25.14 10.26
N TRP A 612 1.19 26.39 10.13
CA TRP A 612 0.31 27.53 9.91
C TRP A 612 0.50 28.15 8.54
N ALA A 613 -0.58 28.25 7.78
CA ALA A 613 -0.72 29.18 6.65
C ALA A 613 -1.54 30.38 7.12
N ALA A 614 -0.90 31.50 7.42
CA ALA A 614 -1.49 32.69 7.99
C ALA A 614 -1.44 33.88 7.02
N GLN A 615 -2.47 34.72 7.05
CA GLN A 615 -2.58 35.91 6.20
C GLN A 615 -2.92 37.15 7.02
N ARG A 616 -2.40 38.30 6.61
CA ARG A 616 -2.61 39.58 7.28
C ARG A 616 -4.08 39.98 7.19
N THR A 617 -4.69 40.24 8.34
CA THR A 617 -6.09 40.68 8.39
C THR A 617 -6.18 42.11 7.85
N THR A 618 -6.92 42.32 6.75
CA THR A 618 -7.29 43.68 6.33
C THR A 618 -8.52 44.14 7.13
N GLU A 619 -8.60 45.42 7.49
CA GLU A 619 -9.71 46.00 8.27
C GLU A 619 -11.10 45.88 7.60
N LYS A 620 -11.23 45.25 6.42
CA LYS A 620 -12.48 45.14 5.67
C LYS A 620 -13.31 43.88 5.94
N THR A 621 -12.80 42.88 6.64
CA THR A 621 -13.52 41.60 6.82
C THR A 621 -14.41 41.54 8.07
N THR A 622 -14.32 42.51 8.99
CA THR A 622 -15.11 42.53 10.24
C THR A 622 -16.55 43.03 10.09
N LYS A 623 -17.01 43.44 8.89
CA LYS A 623 -18.38 43.95 8.70
C LYS A 623 -19.41 42.99 8.11
N ASN A 624 -19.03 41.79 7.63
CA ASN A 624 -19.98 40.90 6.94
C ASN A 624 -20.40 39.63 7.69
N GLU A 625 -19.92 39.37 8.90
CA GLU A 625 -20.42 38.24 9.72
C GLU A 625 -21.52 38.64 10.73
N GLY A 626 -21.92 39.92 10.76
CA GLY A 626 -22.92 40.47 11.68
C GLY A 626 -24.36 40.60 11.14
N SER A 627 -24.72 39.96 10.02
CA SER A 627 -26.12 39.91 9.57
C SER A 627 -26.40 38.73 8.66
N LYS A 628 -26.87 37.65 9.28
CA LYS A 628 -28.01 36.83 8.81
C LYS A 628 -28.41 35.86 9.93
N LYS A 629 -29.37 36.31 10.74
CA LYS A 629 -30.42 35.43 11.27
C LYS A 629 -31.32 35.01 10.12
#